data_AF-A0AAJ4WBZ2-F1
#
_entry.id   AF-A0AAJ4WBZ2-F1
#
_cell.length_a   1.000
_cell.length_b   1.000
_cell.length_c   1.000
_cell.angle_alpha   90.00
_cell.angle_beta   90.00
_cell.angle_gamma   90.00
#
_symmetry.space_group_name_H-M   'P 1'
#
loop_
_entity.id
_entity.type
_entity.pdbx_description
1 polymer ?
#
loop_
_entity_poly.entity_id
_entity_poly.type
_entity_poly.pdbx_seq_one_letter_code
_entity_poly.pdbx_strand_id
1 'polypeptide(L)' 'MRSHKNTVQTEGDDFSLSYHCPYCQQVLLSRAPYKNEVWESSICCHHCEMIIYSIFYHNRVDAFRLTAN' A
#
# COMPACT_ATOMS: atom_id res chain seq x y z
N MET A 1 -3.53 13.18 -16.62
CA MET A 1 -3.12 12.19 -15.61
C MET A 1 -3.83 12.52 -14.31
N ARG A 2 -4.80 11.72 -13.87
CA ARG A 2 -5.58 12.00 -12.65
C ARG A 2 -4.82 11.41 -11.46
N SER A 3 -4.22 12.27 -10.63
CA SER A 3 -3.63 11.86 -9.36
C SER A 3 -4.76 11.57 -8.37
N HIS A 4 -4.94 10.30 -8.00
CA HIS A 4 -5.88 9.91 -6.96
C HIS A 4 -5.19 10.04 -5.60
N LYS A 5 -5.73 10.95 -4.79
CA LYS A 5 -5.17 11.33 -3.48
C LYS A 5 -5.65 10.31 -2.44
N ASN A 6 -4.76 9.41 -2.03
CA ASN A 6 -5.05 8.45 -0.96
C ASN A 6 -5.27 9.23 0.36
N THR A 7 -6.42 9.04 1.00
CA THR A 7 -6.81 9.75 2.23
C THR A 7 -6.73 8.76 3.40
N VAL A 8 -6.09 9.19 4.50
CA VAL A 8 -5.86 8.39 5.72
C VAL A 8 -6.99 8.67 6.72
N GLN A 9 -7.53 7.63 7.37
CA GLN A 9 -8.37 7.73 8.58
C GLN A 9 -7.54 7.21 9.77
N THR A 10 -7.46 7.99 10.85
CA THR A 10 -6.63 7.70 12.04
C THR A 10 -7.50 7.66 13.30
N GLU A 11 -7.71 6.48 13.88
CA GLU A 11 -8.09 6.30 15.30
C GLU A 11 -7.39 5.03 15.84
N GLY A 12 -6.52 5.17 16.84
CA GLY A 12 -5.86 4.06 17.55
C GLY A 12 -4.39 3.81 17.16
N ASP A 13 -3.60 3.27 18.11
CA ASP A 13 -2.14 2.98 18.02
C ASP A 13 -1.71 2.04 16.88
N ASP A 14 -2.65 1.49 16.10
CA ASP A 14 -2.40 0.75 14.87
C ASP A 14 -2.70 1.64 13.66
N PHE A 15 -1.69 2.39 13.20
CA PHE A 15 -1.82 3.13 11.95
C PHE A 15 -2.03 2.12 10.80
N SER A 16 -3.17 2.21 10.11
CA SER A 16 -3.43 1.43 8.89
C SER A 16 -3.38 2.33 7.66
N LEU A 17 -2.77 1.85 6.59
CA LEU A 17 -2.77 2.48 5.27
C LEU A 17 -3.72 1.74 4.35
N SER A 18 -4.58 2.49 3.67
CA SER A 18 -5.35 2.00 2.54
C SER A 18 -4.73 2.46 1.23
N TYR A 19 -4.55 1.56 0.28
CA TYR A 19 -4.07 1.89 -1.06
C TYR A 19 -4.72 0.98 -2.11
N HIS A 20 -4.74 1.41 -3.37
CA HIS A 20 -5.35 0.64 -4.44
C HIS A 20 -4.35 -0.35 -5.04
N CYS A 21 -4.79 -1.59 -5.24
CA CYS A 21 -4.06 -2.57 -6.04
C CYS A 21 -3.81 -1.99 -7.45
N PRO A 22 -2.56 -1.95 -7.94
CA PRO A 22 -2.25 -1.40 -9.26
C PRO A 22 -2.86 -2.20 -10.42
N TYR A 23 -3.27 -3.44 -10.18
CA TYR A 23 -3.80 -4.34 -11.20
C TYR A 23 -5.34 -4.32 -11.27
N CYS A 24 -6.02 -4.49 -10.13
CA CYS A 24 -7.48 -4.62 -10.09
C CYS A 24 -8.19 -3.46 -9.39
N GLN A 25 -7.46 -2.44 -8.93
CA GLN A 25 -7.98 -1.26 -8.24
C GLN A 25 -8.73 -1.55 -6.92
N GLN A 26 -8.73 -2.79 -6.45
CA GLN A 26 -9.27 -3.14 -5.13
C GLN A 26 -8.50 -2.42 -4.03
N VAL A 27 -9.23 -2.00 -2.99
CA VAL A 27 -8.61 -1.38 -1.82
C VAL A 27 -7.93 -2.45 -1.00
N LEU A 28 -6.65 -2.26 -0.73
CA LEU A 28 -5.83 -3.09 0.13
C LEU A 28 -5.53 -2.31 1.41
N LEU A 29 -5.52 -3.03 2.53
CA LEU A 29 -5.19 -2.49 3.85
C LEU A 29 -3.86 -3.07 4.29
N SER A 30 -3.02 -2.22 4.86
CA SER A 30 -1.73 -2.61 5.39
C SER A 30 -1.42 -1.85 6.67
N ARG A 31 -0.47 -2.35 7.46
CA ARG A 31 0.08 -1.57 8.58
C ARG A 31 0.92 -0.41 8.06
N ALA A 32 0.82 0.73 8.72
CA ALA A 32 1.71 1.85 8.51
C ALA A 32 2.92 1.70 9.45
N PRO A 33 4.11 2.10 8.99
CA PRO A 33 5.26 2.26 9.86
C PRO A 33 5.08 3.43 10.83
N TYR A 34 5.87 3.42 11.90
CA TYR A 34 5.94 4.55 12.83
C TYR A 34 6.47 5.81 12.13
N LYS A 35 6.24 6.98 12.76
CA LYS A 35 6.73 8.25 12.25
C LYS A 35 8.27 8.21 12.19
N ASN A 36 8.82 8.50 11.01
CA ASN A 36 10.25 8.42 10.65
C ASN A 36 10.79 7.02 10.32
N GLU A 37 9.94 6.00 10.22
CA GLU A 37 10.33 4.70 9.70
C GLU A 37 9.92 4.51 8.22
N VAL A 38 10.66 3.65 7.53
CA VAL A 38 10.36 3.19 6.17
C VAL A 38 10.50 1.68 6.16
N TRP A 39 9.47 0.97 5.71
CA TRP A 39 9.49 -0.49 5.60
C TRP A 39 9.47 -0.91 4.14
N GLU A 40 10.29 -1.90 3.78
CA GLU A 40 10.21 -2.60 2.50
C GLU A 40 9.53 -3.94 2.74
N SER A 41 8.41 -4.18 2.06
CA SER A 41 7.69 -5.46 2.17
C SER A 41 6.89 -5.79 0.91
N SER A 42 6.33 -6.99 0.87
CA SER A 42 5.46 -7.44 -0.20
C SER A 42 4.03 -7.60 0.31
N ILE A 43 3.06 -7.32 -0.56
CA ILE A 43 1.64 -7.43 -0.23
C ILE A 43 0.98 -8.29 -1.29
N CYS A 44 0.20 -9.27 -0.85
CA CYS A 44 -0.60 -10.10 -1.73
C CYS A 44 -1.97 -9.45 -1.95
N CYS A 45 -2.32 -9.19 -3.21
CA CYS A 45 -3.70 -8.86 -3.56
C CYS A 45 -4.47 -10.15 -3.83
N HIS A 46 -5.31 -10.57 -2.89
CA HIS A 46 -6.09 -11.81 -3.03
C HIS A 46 -7.10 -11.80 -4.18
N HIS A 47 -7.53 -10.62 -4.65
CA HIS A 47 -8.48 -10.54 -5.76
C HIS A 47 -7.87 -10.92 -7.12
N CYS A 48 -6.59 -10.59 -7.33
CA CYS A 48 -5.89 -10.92 -8.57
C CYS A 48 -4.76 -11.93 -8.36
N GLU A 49 -4.62 -12.46 -7.15
CA GLU A 49 -3.58 -13.42 -6.74
C GLU A 49 -2.14 -12.93 -7.07
N MET A 50 -1.92 -11.62 -7.01
CA MET A 50 -0.63 -11.00 -7.35
C MET A 50 0.14 -10.59 -6.09
N ILE A 51 1.44 -10.84 -6.10
CA ILE A 51 2.39 -10.31 -5.12
C ILE A 51 2.92 -8.97 -5.63
N ILE A 52 2.82 -7.94 -4.79
CA ILE A 52 3.20 -6.55 -5.10
C ILE A 52 4.32 -6.14 -4.14
N TYR A 53 5.50 -5.79 -4.66
CA TYR A 53 6.53 -5.18 -3.82
C TYR A 53 6.17 -3.73 -3.51
N SER A 54 6.33 -3.33 -2.27
CA SER A 54 5.88 -2.02 -1.79
C SER A 54 6.85 -1.43 -0.76
N ILE A 55 6.99 -0.11 -0.81
CA ILE A 55 7.68 0.68 0.22
C ILE A 55 6.62 1.43 1.01
N PHE A 56 6.60 1.21 2.31
CA PHE A 56 5.66 1.83 3.24
C PHE A 56 6.33 3.00 3.94
N TYR A 57 5.62 4.11 3.97
CA TYR A 57 5.93 5.29 4.76
C TYR A 57 4.76 5.52 5.71
N HIS A 58 4.96 6.35 6.73
CA HIS A 58 3.97 6.60 7.76
C HIS A 58 2.56 6.97 7.22
N ASN A 59 2.49 7.65 6.08
CA ASN A 59 1.24 8.16 5.49
C ASN A 59 0.99 7.74 4.03
N ARG A 60 1.84 6.90 3.43
CA ARG A 60 1.70 6.49 2.03
C ARG A 60 2.35 5.15 1.76
N VAL A 61 1.92 4.51 0.67
CA VAL A 61 2.52 3.28 0.13
C VAL A 61 2.90 3.53 -1.31
N ASP A 62 4.16 3.28 -1.65
CA ASP A 62 4.65 3.25 -3.04
C ASP A 62 4.70 1.78 -3.49
N ALA A 63 3.80 1.38 -4.39
CA ALA A 63 3.68 0.01 -4.88
C ALA A 63 4.28 -0.14 -6.28
N PHE A 64 5.13 -1.15 -6.46
CA PHE A 64 5.85 -1.41 -7.70
C PHE A 64 5.28 -2.61 -8.43
N ARG A 65 5.11 -2.48 -9.74
CA ARG A 65 4.73 -3.57 -10.62
C ARG A 65 5.94 -4.46 -10.87
N LEU A 66 5.88 -5.73 -10.49
CA LEU A 66 6.74 -6.74 -11.09
C LEU A 66 6.17 -7.12 -12.46
N THR A 67 6.90 -6.81 -13.51
CA THR A 67 6.78 -7.55 -14.77
C THR A 67 7.89 -8.59 -14.76
N ALA A 68 7.53 -9.85 -14.52
CA ALA A 68 8.40 -10.95 -14.93
C ALA A 68 8.44 -10.91 -16.47
N ASN A 69 9.64 -10.77 -17.03
CA ASN A 69 9.89 -10.97 -18.46
C ASN A 69 9.61 -12.41 -18.84
#